data_AF-A0A5C6HMA1-F1
#
_entry.id   AF-A0A5C6HMA1-F1
#
_cell.length_a   1.000
_cell.length_b   1.000
_cell.length_c   1.000
_cell.angle_alpha   90.00
_cell.angle_beta   90.00
_cell.angle_gamma   90.00
#
_symmetry.space_group_name_H-M   'P 1'
#
loop_
_entity.id
_entity.type
_entity.pdbx_description
1 polymer ?
#
loop_
_entity_poly.entity_id
_entity_poly.type
_entity_poly.pdbx_seq_one_letter_code
_entity_poly.pdbx_strand_id
1 'polypeptide(L)'
;MMDIEKELQDIFNDPLFADVKPTELKPTSDDRLLQSFEEINTFYEQHQRLPGKTKGMKERLLFSRLQGFLNDTDKLNQLLPYDRFELLRPKQPITETDIEAFLNDPLLDLVEDASDILTVPEHLKKSPKTDASDYIAQRRKCNDFHLYRDEFIKVHEELKAGKRSFVKFTSSQLESPGCYFVLDGMLVYLAEVLDRNRDRKGRLMGRSICIFENGTMSDVKLDTLRKALYENGYTVRENSETASEYFNSHFNATTEDKPSGYIYVLKSLSENPEIKSIENLYKIGFSTTTVAERIANAENEPTYLNAKVEVVASWKTFNMNVSLFESLIHRVFKDVRLQVKIGSHVPEEWFVVPYSAIEKAIQCIMNEIPISYDAASHIIIEHTVAETPENKTIDTTGWKILTLNIKENYFKEIVAGTKKEEYRLLKPSTINKYTYQDEGKRWLKKYDAIRFFVGYHKDRESALVEITDAVYNFTEQTVIYSLGRVFEIK
;
A
#
# COMPACT_ATOMS: atom_id res chain seq x y z
N MET A 1 -26.09 -16.26 89.20
CA MET A 1 -25.58 -15.79 87.91
C MET A 1 -24.29 -15.06 88.21
N MET A 2 -23.15 -15.68 87.90
CA MET A 2 -21.85 -15.01 87.97
C MET A 2 -21.75 -14.11 86.74
N ASP A 3 -21.44 -12.83 86.95
CA ASP A 3 -21.17 -11.86 85.88
C ASP A 3 -19.80 -12.19 85.29
N ILE A 4 -19.82 -13.01 84.23
CA ILE A 4 -18.64 -13.47 83.49
C ILE A 4 -17.78 -12.29 82.99
N GLU A 5 -18.39 -11.13 82.72
CA GLU A 5 -17.69 -9.91 82.30
C GLU A 5 -16.78 -9.34 83.40
N LYS A 6 -17.20 -9.45 84.66
CA LYS A 6 -16.42 -8.96 85.81
C LYS A 6 -15.23 -9.87 86.10
N GLU A 7 -15.44 -11.18 86.05
CA GLU A 7 -14.35 -12.14 86.25
C GLU A 7 -13.32 -12.08 85.11
N LEU A 8 -13.74 -11.82 83.86
CA LEU A 8 -12.81 -11.61 82.75
C LEU A 8 -11.98 -10.34 82.88
N GLN A 9 -12.55 -9.27 83.43
CA GLN A 9 -11.84 -8.02 83.67
C GLN A 9 -10.83 -8.13 84.82
N ASP A 10 -11.13 -8.91 85.85
CA ASP A 10 -10.17 -9.18 86.92
C ASP A 10 -9.00 -10.07 86.44
N ILE A 11 -9.24 -11.02 85.54
CA ILE A 11 -8.19 -11.86 84.94
C ILE A 11 -7.26 -11.05 84.02
N PHE A 12 -7.80 -10.10 83.24
CA PHE A 12 -7.00 -9.27 82.33
C PHE A 12 -6.16 -8.19 83.05
N ASN A 13 -6.47 -7.87 84.30
CA ASN A 13 -5.78 -6.87 85.11
C ASN A 13 -4.73 -7.47 86.08
N ASP A 14 -4.48 -8.78 86.04
CA ASP A 14 -3.47 -9.43 86.87
C ASP A 14 -2.04 -9.04 86.40
N PRO A 15 -1.14 -8.58 87.30
CA PRO A 15 0.24 -8.20 86.97
C PRO A 15 1.09 -9.30 86.31
N LEU A 16 0.65 -10.56 86.31
CA LEU A 16 1.24 -11.64 85.52
C LEU A 16 1.05 -11.49 83.98
N PHE A 17 0.09 -10.69 83.52
CA PHE A 17 -0.17 -10.44 82.10
C PHE A 17 0.37 -9.09 81.59
N ALA A 18 1.10 -8.33 82.41
CA ALA A 18 1.62 -7.00 82.06
C ALA A 18 2.59 -6.99 80.84
N ASP A 19 3.23 -8.14 80.55
CA ASP A 19 4.12 -8.31 79.38
C ASP A 19 3.47 -9.06 78.21
N VAL A 20 2.18 -9.42 78.30
CA VAL A 20 1.46 -10.07 77.20
C VAL A 20 0.79 -8.99 76.35
N LYS A 21 1.55 -8.44 75.39
CA LYS A 21 0.95 -7.65 74.31
C LYS A 21 -0.08 -8.52 73.57
N PRO A 22 -1.30 -8.03 73.29
CA PRO A 22 -2.23 -8.76 72.44
C PRO A 22 -1.49 -9.12 71.15
N THR A 23 -1.47 -10.40 70.80
CA THR A 23 -0.96 -10.80 69.49
C THR A 23 -1.83 -10.08 68.48
N GLU A 24 -1.27 -9.09 67.79
CA GLU A 24 -1.99 -8.36 66.73
C GLU A 24 -2.62 -9.41 65.82
N LEU A 25 -3.95 -9.50 65.85
CA LEU A 25 -4.70 -10.38 64.96
C LEU A 25 -4.25 -10.00 63.56
N LYS A 26 -3.50 -10.91 62.92
CA LYS A 26 -2.99 -10.68 61.56
C LYS A 26 -4.22 -10.33 60.73
N PRO A 27 -4.27 -9.14 60.09
CA PRO A 27 -5.47 -8.71 59.41
C PRO A 27 -5.81 -9.77 58.36
N THR A 28 -7.03 -10.26 58.44
CA THR A 28 -7.60 -11.22 57.50
C THR A 28 -7.45 -10.65 56.09
N SER A 29 -7.34 -11.51 55.07
CA SER A 29 -7.14 -11.06 53.67
C SER A 29 -8.13 -9.98 53.26
N ASP A 30 -9.35 -10.07 53.78
CA ASP A 30 -10.48 -9.24 53.43
C ASP A 30 -10.42 -7.87 54.11
N ASP A 31 -9.91 -7.78 55.35
CA ASP A 31 -9.68 -6.51 56.06
C ASP A 31 -8.58 -5.68 55.40
N ARG A 32 -7.55 -6.34 54.86
CA ARG A 32 -6.47 -5.66 54.11
C ARG A 32 -6.98 -5.08 52.79
N LEU A 33 -7.92 -5.77 52.14
CA LEU A 33 -8.56 -5.29 50.90
C LEU A 33 -9.41 -4.05 51.19
N LEU A 34 -10.25 -4.09 52.22
CA LEU A 34 -11.06 -2.96 52.69
C LEU A 34 -10.21 -1.73 53.03
N GLN A 35 -9.17 -1.90 53.83
CA GLN A 35 -8.27 -0.80 54.21
C GLN A 35 -7.61 -0.16 52.98
N SER A 36 -7.20 -0.98 52.01
CA SER A 36 -6.56 -0.49 50.78
C SER A 36 -7.51 0.22 49.82
N PHE A 37 -8.83 -0.07 49.89
CA PHE A 37 -9.85 0.68 49.15
C PHE A 37 -10.24 1.97 49.88
N GLU A 38 -10.25 1.97 51.22
CA GLU A 38 -10.48 3.18 52.00
C GLU A 38 -9.39 4.23 51.76
N GLU A 39 -8.12 3.83 51.62
CA GLU A 39 -7.03 4.72 51.21
C GLU A 39 -7.29 5.43 49.86
N ILE A 40 -7.99 4.76 48.93
CA ILE A 40 -8.37 5.35 47.63
C ILE A 40 -9.52 6.33 47.81
N ASN A 41 -10.50 6.01 48.64
CA ASN A 41 -11.61 6.91 48.97
C ASN A 41 -11.10 8.18 49.65
N THR A 42 -10.18 8.08 50.62
CA THR A 42 -9.57 9.25 51.28
C THR A 42 -8.75 10.08 50.29
N PHE A 43 -8.03 9.44 49.36
CA PHE A 43 -7.31 10.16 48.31
C PHE A 43 -8.26 10.94 47.40
N TYR A 44 -9.39 10.33 47.02
CA TYR A 44 -10.41 10.98 46.20
C TYR A 44 -11.10 12.13 46.95
N GLU A 45 -11.38 11.97 48.24
CA GLU A 45 -11.96 13.03 49.09
C GLU A 45 -11.03 14.25 49.19
N GLN A 46 -9.72 14.03 49.35
CA GLN A 46 -8.74 15.11 49.49
C GLN A 46 -8.39 15.82 48.18
N HIS A 47 -8.37 15.08 47.06
CA HIS A 47 -7.89 15.61 45.78
C HIS A 47 -8.97 15.77 44.72
N GLN A 48 -10.21 15.33 44.99
CA GLN A 48 -11.35 15.30 44.06
C GLN A 48 -11.01 14.73 42.68
N ARG A 49 -10.05 13.79 42.65
CA ARG A 49 -9.56 13.16 41.41
C ARG A 49 -9.12 11.75 41.68
N LEU A 50 -9.26 10.90 40.67
CA LEU A 50 -8.72 9.54 40.71
C LEU A 50 -7.18 9.58 40.70
N PRO A 51 -6.52 8.64 41.40
CA PRO A 51 -5.06 8.53 41.38
C PRO A 51 -4.56 8.29 39.96
N GLY A 52 -3.62 9.10 39.49
CA GLY A 52 -3.06 9.04 38.14
C GLY A 52 -1.73 8.28 38.05
N LYS A 53 -1.41 7.80 36.84
CA LYS A 53 -0.21 6.99 36.57
C LYS A 53 1.12 7.76 36.68
N THR A 54 1.11 9.08 36.63
CA THR A 54 2.29 9.92 36.33
C THR A 54 2.72 10.88 37.42
N LYS A 55 1.94 11.10 38.49
CA LYS A 55 2.29 12.05 39.56
C LYS A 55 2.61 11.35 40.87
N GLY A 56 3.89 11.08 41.14
CA GLY A 56 4.36 10.59 42.45
C GLY A 56 4.20 9.09 42.71
N MET A 57 5.11 8.54 43.53
CA MET A 57 5.22 7.10 43.79
C MET A 57 4.01 6.53 44.55
N LYS A 58 3.44 7.29 45.51
CA LYS A 58 2.25 6.90 46.29
C LYS A 58 0.98 6.87 45.44
N GLU A 59 0.76 7.87 44.58
CA GLU A 59 -0.40 7.93 43.68
C GLU A 59 -0.37 6.79 42.65
N ARG A 60 0.81 6.46 42.13
CA ARG A 60 0.98 5.30 41.24
C ARG A 60 0.64 3.97 41.91
N LEU A 61 0.96 3.82 43.21
CA LEU A 61 0.61 2.63 43.97
C LEU A 61 -0.92 2.51 44.13
N LEU A 62 -1.58 3.61 44.51
CA LEU A 62 -3.05 3.68 44.62
C LEU A 62 -3.74 3.42 43.27
N PHE A 63 -3.20 3.96 42.17
CA PHE A 63 -3.70 3.69 40.82
C PHE A 63 -3.60 2.21 40.44
N SER A 64 -2.46 1.57 40.75
CA SER A 64 -2.28 0.14 40.49
C SER A 64 -3.25 -0.72 41.32
N ARG A 65 -3.56 -0.32 42.55
CA ARG A 65 -4.54 -1.00 43.40
C ARG A 65 -5.96 -0.83 42.88
N LEU A 66 -6.36 0.39 42.51
CA LEU A 66 -7.65 0.68 41.88
C LEU A 66 -7.85 -0.14 40.59
N GLN A 67 -6.83 -0.20 39.73
CA GLN A 67 -6.87 -1.06 38.55
C GLN A 67 -6.95 -2.56 38.89
N GLY A 68 -6.32 -2.97 39.99
CA GLY A 68 -6.45 -4.33 40.51
C GLY A 68 -7.86 -4.67 40.93
N PHE A 69 -8.56 -3.75 41.60
CA PHE A 69 -9.98 -3.93 41.96
C PHE A 69 -10.85 -3.99 40.71
N LEU A 70 -10.71 -3.06 39.78
CA LEU A 70 -11.51 -3.03 38.54
C LEU A 70 -11.39 -4.29 37.66
N ASN A 71 -10.28 -5.04 37.78
CA ASN A 71 -10.05 -6.25 37.00
C ASN A 71 -10.56 -7.54 37.70
N ASP A 72 -10.91 -7.49 38.98
CA ASP A 72 -11.26 -8.65 39.80
C ASP A 72 -12.73 -8.54 40.28
N THR A 73 -13.62 -9.29 39.64
CA THR A 73 -15.08 -9.19 39.83
C THR A 73 -15.53 -9.61 41.24
N ASP A 74 -14.82 -10.55 41.87
CA ASP A 74 -15.18 -11.03 43.21
C ASP A 74 -14.84 -9.98 44.27
N LYS A 75 -13.69 -9.31 44.12
CA LYS A 75 -13.30 -8.18 44.98
C LYS A 75 -14.15 -6.94 44.73
N LEU A 76 -14.56 -6.68 43.49
CA LEU A 76 -15.51 -5.62 43.17
C LEU A 76 -16.81 -5.79 43.94
N ASN A 77 -17.39 -7.01 43.91
CA ASN A 77 -18.64 -7.28 44.61
C ASN A 77 -18.53 -7.12 46.13
N GLN A 78 -17.37 -7.45 46.71
CA GLN A 78 -17.10 -7.24 48.14
C GLN A 78 -16.90 -5.75 48.51
N LEU A 79 -16.38 -4.93 47.60
CA LEU A 79 -16.07 -3.52 47.84
C LEU A 79 -17.20 -2.55 47.44
N LEU A 80 -18.17 -3.00 46.63
CA LEU A 80 -19.34 -2.22 46.21
C LEU A 80 -20.12 -1.56 47.37
N PRO A 81 -20.36 -2.22 48.52
CA PRO A 81 -21.04 -1.59 49.67
C PRO A 81 -20.26 -0.45 50.31
N TYR A 82 -18.94 -0.38 50.08
CA TYR A 82 -18.02 0.58 50.69
C TYR A 82 -17.59 1.69 49.70
N ASP A 83 -18.12 1.68 48.47
CA ASP A 83 -17.84 2.66 47.43
C ASP A 83 -18.66 3.94 47.61
N ARG A 84 -18.16 4.84 48.47
CA ARG A 84 -18.83 6.10 48.84
C ARG A 84 -18.93 7.10 47.67
N PHE A 85 -18.07 6.99 46.67
CA PHE A 85 -17.94 7.97 45.58
C PHE A 85 -18.22 7.37 44.19
N GLU A 86 -18.85 6.19 44.14
CA GLU A 86 -19.19 5.46 42.90
C GLU A 86 -17.99 5.24 41.95
N LEU A 87 -16.79 5.05 42.50
CA LEU A 87 -15.54 4.92 41.74
C LEU A 87 -15.41 3.55 41.06
N LEU A 88 -16.12 2.53 41.55
CA LEU A 88 -16.05 1.15 41.08
C LEU A 88 -17.19 0.80 40.12
N ARG A 89 -18.19 1.68 39.96
CA ARG A 89 -19.27 1.45 39.00
C ARG A 89 -18.78 1.77 37.58
N PRO A 90 -18.90 0.84 36.61
CA PRO A 90 -18.63 1.17 35.22
C PRO A 90 -19.63 2.25 34.78
N LYS A 91 -19.13 3.39 34.30
CA LYS A 91 -19.97 4.40 33.63
C LYS A 91 -20.75 3.68 32.53
N GLN A 92 -22.07 3.64 32.66
CA GLN A 92 -22.94 3.08 31.63
C GLN A 92 -22.67 3.83 30.31
N PRO A 93 -22.75 3.13 29.16
CA PRO A 93 -22.65 3.79 27.87
C PRO A 93 -23.70 4.89 27.81
N ILE A 94 -23.26 6.12 27.57
CA ILE A 94 -24.12 7.30 27.46
C ILE A 94 -25.09 7.02 26.32
N THR A 95 -26.37 6.94 26.62
CA THR A 95 -27.41 6.76 25.62
C THR A 95 -27.84 8.11 25.06
N GLU A 96 -28.42 8.16 23.86
CA GLU A 96 -28.92 9.42 23.26
C GLU A 96 -29.87 10.18 24.21
N THR A 97 -30.62 9.45 25.04
CA THR A 97 -31.52 10.01 26.06
C THR A 97 -30.79 10.70 27.22
N ASP A 98 -29.57 10.29 27.57
CA ASP A 98 -28.79 10.94 28.62
C ASP A 98 -28.18 12.27 28.12
N ILE A 99 -27.87 12.34 26.81
CA ILE A 99 -27.36 13.54 26.16
C ILE A 99 -28.47 14.58 26.04
N GLU A 100 -29.67 14.16 25.68
CA GLU A 100 -30.86 15.03 25.66
C GLU A 100 -31.26 15.52 27.06
N ALA A 101 -31.10 14.69 28.09
CA ALA A 101 -31.34 15.10 29.48
C ALA A 101 -30.30 16.11 29.98
N PHE A 102 -29.02 15.96 29.61
CA PHE A 102 -27.97 16.92 29.92
C PHE A 102 -28.14 18.24 29.17
N LEU A 103 -28.51 18.21 27.88
CA LEU A 103 -28.74 19.41 27.07
C LEU A 103 -29.97 20.21 27.52
N ASN A 104 -30.95 19.56 28.16
CA ASN A 104 -32.15 20.19 28.71
C ASN A 104 -32.03 20.52 30.21
N ASP A 105 -30.82 20.48 30.79
CA ASP A 105 -30.61 20.87 32.19
C ASP A 105 -30.80 22.40 32.35
N PRO A 106 -31.72 22.85 33.22
CA PRO A 106 -31.96 24.28 33.49
C PRO A 106 -30.73 25.08 33.94
N LEU A 107 -29.66 24.40 34.39
CA LEU A 107 -28.39 25.04 34.72
C LEU A 107 -27.61 25.56 33.49
N LEU A 108 -27.85 25.00 32.29
CA LEU A 108 -27.24 25.49 31.04
C LEU A 108 -27.91 26.76 30.50
N ASP A 109 -29.18 26.99 30.84
CA ASP A 109 -29.92 28.21 30.48
C ASP A 109 -29.54 29.42 31.35
N LEU A 110 -28.80 29.22 32.44
CA LEU A 110 -28.35 30.28 33.35
C LEU A 110 -27.06 30.98 32.90
N VAL A 111 -26.49 30.60 31.75
CA VAL A 111 -25.22 31.16 31.24
C VAL A 111 -25.49 32.02 30.00
N GLU A 112 -26.12 33.18 30.20
CA GLU A 112 -26.40 34.14 29.11
C GLU A 112 -25.13 34.74 28.47
N ASP A 113 -23.95 34.63 29.12
CA ASP A 113 -22.71 35.33 28.72
C ASP A 113 -21.51 34.42 28.35
N ALA A 114 -21.71 33.19 27.85
CA ALA A 114 -20.60 32.30 27.43
C ALA A 114 -20.25 32.35 25.93
N SER A 115 -20.83 33.27 25.17
CA SER A 115 -20.59 33.42 23.73
C SER A 115 -19.11 33.65 23.37
N ASP A 116 -18.33 34.28 24.26
CA ASP A 116 -16.91 34.54 24.03
C ASP A 116 -15.99 33.33 24.28
N ILE A 117 -16.39 32.37 25.12
CA ILE A 117 -15.55 31.22 25.48
C ILE A 117 -15.56 30.14 24.38
N LEU A 118 -16.64 30.05 23.61
CA LEU A 118 -16.80 29.10 22.49
C LEU A 118 -16.39 29.68 21.13
N THR A 119 -15.95 30.94 21.08
CA THR A 119 -15.54 31.57 19.83
C THR A 119 -14.11 31.18 19.48
N VAL A 120 -13.96 30.29 18.49
CA VAL A 120 -12.67 29.86 17.95
C VAL A 120 -11.89 31.09 17.43
N PRO A 121 -10.64 31.34 17.91
CA PRO A 121 -9.82 32.47 17.48
C PRO A 121 -9.62 32.53 15.97
N GLU A 122 -9.67 33.73 15.39
CA GLU A 122 -9.64 33.98 13.93
C GLU A 122 -8.42 33.37 13.21
N HIS A 123 -7.29 33.20 13.90
CA HIS A 123 -6.08 32.59 13.33
C HIS A 123 -6.23 31.07 13.08
N LEU A 124 -7.21 30.40 13.68
CA LEU A 124 -7.55 29.00 13.46
C LEU A 124 -8.64 28.80 12.38
N LYS A 125 -9.30 29.89 11.92
CA LYS A 125 -10.34 29.86 10.86
C LYS A 125 -9.79 29.84 9.42
N LYS A 126 -8.48 29.63 9.23
CA LYS A 126 -7.90 29.40 7.89
C LYS A 126 -8.08 27.95 7.46
N SER A 127 -9.32 27.53 7.26
CA SER A 127 -9.60 26.45 6.32
C SER A 127 -9.38 26.98 4.90
N PRO A 128 -8.69 26.26 3.98
CA PRO A 128 -8.77 26.62 2.58
C PRO A 128 -10.26 26.63 2.21
N LYS A 129 -10.72 27.70 1.54
CA LYS A 129 -12.06 27.76 0.97
C LYS A 129 -12.21 26.54 0.07
N THR A 130 -12.83 25.51 0.59
CA THR A 130 -13.26 24.36 -0.20
C THR A 130 -14.45 24.94 -0.94
N ASP A 131 -14.32 25.11 -2.25
CA ASP A 131 -15.43 25.48 -3.10
C ASP A 131 -16.60 24.59 -2.70
N ALA A 132 -17.66 25.20 -2.16
CA ALA A 132 -18.90 24.52 -1.88
C ALA A 132 -19.34 23.90 -3.22
N SER A 133 -19.14 22.60 -3.39
CA SER A 133 -19.62 21.92 -4.57
C SER A 133 -21.13 21.79 -4.39
N ASP A 134 -21.87 22.75 -4.94
CA ASP A 134 -23.34 22.85 -4.87
C ASP A 134 -24.10 21.63 -5.42
N TYR A 135 -23.41 20.59 -5.90
CA TYR A 135 -24.02 19.39 -6.44
C TYR A 135 -23.25 18.13 -6.04
N ILE A 136 -23.87 17.31 -5.20
CA ILE A 136 -23.43 15.96 -4.84
C ILE A 136 -24.07 14.99 -5.85
N ALA A 137 -23.24 14.21 -6.55
CA ALA A 137 -23.74 13.20 -7.49
C ALA A 137 -24.57 12.15 -6.73
N GLN A 138 -25.85 12.01 -7.10
CA GLN A 138 -26.75 11.00 -6.54
C GLN A 138 -26.99 9.91 -7.58
N ARG A 139 -27.08 8.65 -7.12
CA ARG A 139 -27.45 7.53 -7.99
C ARG A 139 -28.94 7.64 -8.31
N ARG A 140 -29.30 7.68 -9.59
CA ARG A 140 -30.68 7.69 -10.08
C ARG A 140 -30.97 6.41 -10.83
N LYS A 141 -32.22 5.95 -10.86
CA LYS A 141 -32.61 4.79 -11.66
C LYS A 141 -32.43 5.13 -13.15
N CYS A 142 -31.80 4.23 -13.90
CA CYS A 142 -31.63 4.38 -15.34
C CYS A 142 -32.88 3.83 -16.05
N ASN A 143 -33.57 4.67 -16.84
CA ASN A 143 -34.75 4.24 -17.59
C ASN A 143 -34.38 3.40 -18.82
N ASP A 144 -33.22 3.66 -19.43
CA ASP A 144 -32.74 3.01 -20.65
C ASP A 144 -31.79 1.82 -20.38
N PHE A 145 -31.83 1.26 -19.17
CA PHE A 145 -30.91 0.19 -18.75
C PHE A 145 -30.98 -1.07 -19.63
N HIS A 146 -32.13 -1.31 -20.29
CA HIS A 146 -32.31 -2.41 -21.25
C HIS A 146 -31.21 -2.43 -22.32
N LEU A 147 -30.73 -1.28 -22.79
CA LEU A 147 -29.71 -1.21 -23.85
C LEU A 147 -28.33 -1.68 -23.40
N TYR A 148 -28.01 -1.53 -22.11
CA TYR A 148 -26.70 -1.84 -21.55
C TYR A 148 -26.65 -3.20 -20.87
N ARG A 149 -27.80 -3.74 -20.47
CA ARG A 149 -27.92 -5.00 -19.72
C ARG A 149 -27.21 -6.17 -20.42
N ASP A 150 -27.43 -6.31 -21.72
CA ASP A 150 -26.86 -7.42 -22.50
C ASP A 150 -25.33 -7.30 -22.59
N GLU A 151 -24.80 -6.07 -22.64
CA GLU A 151 -23.35 -5.84 -22.62
C GLU A 151 -22.74 -6.21 -21.27
N PHE A 152 -23.38 -5.86 -20.14
CA PHE A 152 -22.94 -6.27 -18.80
C PHE A 152 -22.90 -7.80 -18.65
N ILE A 153 -23.92 -8.50 -19.14
CA ILE A 153 -23.97 -9.97 -19.12
C ILE A 153 -22.80 -10.54 -19.93
N LYS A 154 -22.56 -10.01 -21.14
CA LYS A 154 -21.45 -10.43 -22.00
C LYS A 154 -20.09 -10.20 -21.32
N VAL A 155 -19.89 -9.05 -20.66
CA VAL A 155 -18.64 -8.77 -19.92
C VAL A 155 -18.45 -9.78 -18.78
N HIS A 156 -19.52 -10.15 -18.07
CA HIS A 156 -19.44 -11.11 -16.98
C HIS A 156 -19.14 -12.53 -17.48
N GLU A 157 -19.69 -12.92 -18.64
CA GLU A 157 -19.35 -14.17 -19.32
C GLU A 157 -17.89 -14.19 -19.79
N GLU A 158 -17.40 -13.09 -20.36
CA GLU A 158 -16.01 -12.94 -20.82
C GLU A 158 -15.01 -12.91 -19.65
N LEU A 159 -15.38 -12.33 -18.52
CA LEU A 159 -14.61 -12.40 -17.26
C LEU A 159 -14.55 -13.83 -16.73
N LYS A 160 -15.67 -14.59 -16.74
CA LYS A 160 -15.69 -16.01 -16.35
C LYS A 160 -14.89 -16.89 -17.29
N ALA A 161 -14.89 -16.58 -18.59
CA ALA A 161 -14.13 -17.29 -19.60
C ALA A 161 -12.63 -16.92 -19.61
N GLY A 162 -12.19 -15.95 -18.80
CA GLY A 162 -10.79 -15.48 -18.75
C GLY A 162 -10.36 -14.64 -19.95
N LYS A 163 -11.30 -14.29 -20.85
CA LYS A 163 -11.09 -13.39 -21.99
C LYS A 163 -10.97 -11.94 -21.57
N ARG A 164 -11.44 -11.58 -20.38
CA ARG A 164 -11.24 -10.27 -19.76
C ARG A 164 -10.56 -10.44 -18.40
N SER A 165 -9.67 -9.51 -18.05
CA SER A 165 -8.93 -9.50 -16.80
C SER A 165 -9.09 -8.17 -16.07
N PHE A 166 -8.98 -8.23 -14.74
CA PHE A 166 -8.96 -7.05 -13.89
C PHE A 166 -7.55 -6.46 -13.87
N VAL A 167 -7.39 -5.24 -14.37
CA VAL A 167 -6.13 -4.49 -14.35
C VAL A 167 -6.28 -3.32 -13.38
N LYS A 168 -5.23 -3.02 -12.61
CA LYS A 168 -5.24 -1.86 -11.71
C LYS A 168 -5.47 -0.57 -12.52
N PHE A 169 -6.32 0.30 -11.99
CA PHE A 169 -6.74 1.52 -12.68
C PHE A 169 -5.57 2.49 -12.94
N THR A 170 -5.48 3.03 -14.16
CA THR A 170 -4.49 4.04 -14.58
C THR A 170 -5.18 5.28 -15.15
N SER A 171 -4.72 6.48 -14.77
CA SER A 171 -5.34 7.78 -15.10
C SER A 171 -5.66 8.00 -16.59
N SER A 172 -4.88 7.44 -17.51
CA SER A 172 -5.08 7.58 -18.97
C SER A 172 -6.35 6.87 -19.48
N GLN A 173 -6.92 5.95 -18.71
CA GLN A 173 -8.06 5.13 -19.13
C GLN A 173 -9.42 5.84 -19.01
N LEU A 174 -9.46 6.98 -18.31
CA LEU A 174 -10.65 7.84 -18.23
C LEU A 174 -10.80 8.79 -19.43
N GLU A 175 -9.87 8.73 -20.39
CA GLU A 175 -9.88 9.62 -21.56
C GLU A 175 -10.79 9.11 -22.69
N SER A 176 -11.09 7.80 -22.71
CA SER A 176 -11.93 7.16 -23.72
C SER A 176 -13.28 6.72 -23.10
N PRO A 177 -14.44 7.23 -23.58
CA PRO A 177 -15.74 6.68 -23.22
C PRO A 177 -15.88 5.25 -23.77
N GLY A 178 -16.72 4.43 -23.13
CA GLY A 178 -16.94 3.02 -23.50
C GLY A 178 -16.14 2.00 -22.69
N CYS A 179 -15.40 2.43 -21.67
CA CYS A 179 -14.64 1.52 -20.80
C CYS A 179 -15.49 0.98 -19.63
N TYR A 180 -15.16 -0.26 -19.24
CA TYR A 180 -15.75 -0.94 -18.09
C TYR A 180 -14.80 -0.94 -16.91
N PHE A 181 -15.33 -0.65 -15.72
CA PHE A 181 -14.60 -0.59 -14.47
C PHE A 181 -15.33 -1.43 -13.41
N VAL A 182 -14.62 -1.84 -12.37
CA VAL A 182 -15.20 -2.39 -11.16
C VAL A 182 -14.93 -1.40 -10.05
N LEU A 183 -15.98 -1.00 -9.34
CA LEU A 183 -15.91 -0.08 -8.21
C LEU A 183 -16.68 -0.68 -7.04
N ASP A 184 -15.99 -0.93 -5.92
CA ASP A 184 -16.53 -1.61 -4.73
C ASP A 184 -17.24 -2.94 -5.07
N GLY A 185 -16.71 -3.69 -6.03
CA GLY A 185 -17.27 -4.98 -6.47
C GLY A 185 -18.45 -4.91 -7.43
N MET A 186 -18.88 -3.73 -7.88
CA MET A 186 -19.91 -3.56 -8.92
C MET A 186 -19.29 -3.15 -10.25
N LEU A 187 -19.80 -3.71 -11.36
CA LEU A 187 -19.39 -3.26 -12.69
C LEU A 187 -20.00 -1.89 -13.02
N VAL A 188 -19.19 -1.01 -13.57
CA VAL A 188 -19.52 0.36 -13.96
C VAL A 188 -19.08 0.59 -15.39
N TYR A 189 -20.02 1.04 -16.22
CA TYR A 189 -19.78 1.42 -17.61
C TYR A 189 -19.72 2.94 -17.73
N LEU A 190 -18.65 3.46 -18.34
CA LEU A 190 -18.50 4.87 -18.64
C LEU A 190 -19.18 5.19 -19.97
N ALA A 191 -20.43 5.65 -19.92
CA ALA A 191 -21.23 5.90 -21.12
C ALA A 191 -20.77 7.15 -21.88
N GLU A 192 -20.58 8.27 -21.17
CA GLU A 192 -20.22 9.53 -21.82
C GLU A 192 -19.41 10.44 -20.87
N VAL A 193 -18.54 11.27 -21.47
CA VAL A 193 -17.81 12.35 -20.80
C VAL A 193 -18.27 13.67 -21.41
N LEU A 194 -19.07 14.43 -20.64
CA LEU A 194 -19.79 15.63 -21.09
C LEU A 194 -18.87 16.85 -21.24
N ASP A 195 -17.91 17.01 -20.33
CA ASP A 195 -16.99 18.16 -20.31
C ASP A 195 -15.55 17.70 -20.53
N ARG A 196 -14.88 18.23 -21.55
CA ARG A 196 -13.47 17.92 -21.87
C ARG A 196 -12.54 19.11 -21.59
N ASN A 197 -12.67 19.72 -20.43
CA ASN A 197 -11.76 20.79 -20.02
C ASN A 197 -10.45 20.18 -19.50
N ARG A 198 -9.30 20.79 -19.79
CA ARG A 198 -8.01 20.33 -19.27
C ARG A 198 -7.49 21.28 -18.19
N ASP A 199 -7.03 20.72 -17.09
CA ASP A 199 -6.34 21.48 -16.02
C ASP A 199 -4.98 22.02 -16.52
N ARG A 200 -4.35 22.94 -15.79
CA ARG A 200 -2.97 23.42 -16.04
C ARG A 200 -1.93 22.29 -16.12
N LYS A 201 -2.25 21.12 -15.56
CA LYS A 201 -1.43 19.89 -15.61
C LYS A 201 -1.81 18.95 -16.77
N GLY A 202 -2.64 19.38 -17.73
CA GLY A 202 -3.07 18.60 -18.89
C GLY A 202 -4.12 17.51 -18.61
N ARG A 203 -4.61 17.40 -17.37
CA ARG A 203 -5.57 16.35 -16.97
C ARG A 203 -6.99 16.71 -17.40
N LEU A 204 -7.71 15.73 -17.96
CA LEU A 204 -9.13 15.89 -18.29
C LEU A 204 -9.95 16.10 -17.00
N MET A 205 -10.70 17.20 -16.99
CA MET A 205 -11.64 17.62 -15.98
C MET A 205 -13.01 17.74 -16.64
N GLY A 206 -14.00 17.10 -16.01
CA GLY A 206 -15.37 17.17 -16.48
C GLY A 206 -16.31 16.26 -15.73
N ARG A 207 -17.58 16.29 -16.13
CA ARG A 207 -18.59 15.33 -15.68
C ARG A 207 -18.65 14.12 -16.61
N SER A 208 -18.91 12.97 -16.02
CA SER A 208 -19.09 11.70 -16.69
C SER A 208 -20.42 11.06 -16.29
N ILE A 209 -21.07 10.41 -17.23
CA ILE A 209 -22.25 9.58 -16.98
C ILE A 209 -21.76 8.14 -16.83
N CYS A 210 -21.94 7.60 -15.63
CA CYS A 210 -21.61 6.22 -15.30
C CYS A 210 -22.88 5.41 -15.11
N ILE A 211 -22.95 4.24 -15.74
CA ILE A 211 -24.06 3.28 -15.61
C ILE A 211 -23.54 2.10 -14.80
N PHE A 212 -24.29 1.71 -13.77
CA PHE A 212 -23.95 0.61 -12.89
C PHE A 212 -24.74 -0.64 -13.28
N GLU A 213 -24.15 -1.81 -13.05
CA GLU A 213 -24.77 -3.12 -13.28
C GLU A 213 -26.12 -3.30 -12.57
N ASN A 214 -26.32 -2.63 -11.43
CA ASN A 214 -27.58 -2.66 -10.68
C ASN A 214 -28.71 -1.79 -11.27
N GLY A 215 -28.52 -1.25 -12.48
CA GLY A 215 -29.52 -0.43 -13.17
C GLY A 215 -29.60 1.02 -12.70
N THR A 216 -28.59 1.50 -11.96
CA THR A 216 -28.48 2.91 -11.57
C THR A 216 -27.53 3.66 -12.49
N MET A 217 -27.76 4.96 -12.67
CA MET A 217 -26.86 5.88 -13.34
C MET A 217 -26.43 6.98 -12.37
N SER A 218 -25.21 7.48 -12.52
CA SER A 218 -24.71 8.60 -11.72
C SER A 218 -23.88 9.55 -12.58
N ASP A 219 -24.12 10.85 -12.40
CA ASP A 219 -23.39 11.92 -13.06
C ASP A 219 -22.22 12.38 -12.17
N VAL A 220 -21.17 11.56 -12.14
CA VAL A 220 -20.00 11.78 -11.26
C VAL A 220 -18.96 12.65 -11.97
N LYS A 221 -18.27 13.51 -11.22
CA LYS A 221 -17.08 14.22 -11.75
C LYS A 221 -15.95 13.22 -11.99
N LEU A 222 -15.26 13.35 -13.13
CA LEU A 222 -14.14 12.48 -13.48
C LEU A 222 -13.06 12.39 -12.39
N ASP A 223 -12.79 13.49 -11.67
CA ASP A 223 -11.80 13.47 -10.58
C ASP A 223 -12.26 12.66 -9.36
N THR A 224 -13.56 12.69 -9.05
CA THR A 224 -14.17 11.87 -7.99
C THR A 224 -14.17 10.40 -8.38
N LEU A 225 -14.55 10.09 -9.63
CA LEU A 225 -14.48 8.73 -10.17
C LEU A 225 -13.05 8.21 -10.17
N ARG A 226 -12.08 9.03 -10.58
CA ARG A 226 -10.65 8.71 -10.57
C ARG A 226 -10.16 8.37 -9.16
N LYS A 227 -10.52 9.17 -8.15
CA LYS A 227 -10.16 8.90 -6.75
C LYS A 227 -10.76 7.60 -6.24
N ALA A 228 -12.05 7.38 -6.49
CA ALA A 228 -12.72 6.14 -6.10
C ALA A 228 -12.11 4.91 -6.78
N LEU A 229 -11.72 5.04 -8.06
CA LEU A 229 -11.04 3.96 -8.79
C LEU A 229 -9.60 3.73 -8.30
N TYR A 230 -8.92 4.76 -7.79
CA TYR A 230 -7.60 4.60 -7.18
C TYR A 230 -7.64 3.92 -5.80
N GLU A 231 -8.69 4.16 -5.03
CA GLU A 231 -8.85 3.56 -3.71
C GLU A 231 -9.25 2.08 -3.81
N ASN A 232 -10.33 1.78 -4.53
CA ASN A 232 -10.94 0.45 -4.55
C ASN A 232 -11.38 -0.01 -5.97
N GLY A 233 -10.79 0.55 -7.03
CA GLY A 233 -11.22 0.27 -8.40
C GLY A 233 -10.29 -0.60 -9.23
N TYR A 234 -10.89 -1.36 -10.14
CA TYR A 234 -10.19 -2.09 -11.20
C TYR A 234 -10.76 -1.71 -12.56
N THR A 235 -9.93 -1.75 -13.60
CA THR A 235 -10.38 -1.62 -14.99
C THR A 235 -10.55 -3.01 -15.57
N VAL A 236 -11.67 -3.26 -16.23
CA VAL A 236 -11.89 -4.50 -16.97
C VAL A 236 -11.27 -4.34 -18.34
N ARG A 237 -10.21 -5.09 -18.62
CA ARG A 237 -9.57 -5.13 -19.94
C ARG A 237 -9.82 -6.47 -20.61
N GLU A 238 -9.86 -6.46 -21.92
CA GLU A 238 -9.73 -7.69 -22.71
C GLU A 238 -8.33 -8.25 -22.50
N ASN A 239 -8.29 -9.49 -22.00
CA ASN A 239 -7.08 -10.27 -21.90
C ASN A 239 -6.62 -10.54 -23.32
N SER A 240 -5.35 -10.23 -23.60
CA SER A 240 -4.76 -10.24 -24.94
C SER A 240 -4.54 -11.66 -25.45
N GLU A 241 -5.61 -12.43 -25.66
CA GLU A 241 -5.67 -13.47 -26.68
C GLU A 241 -6.16 -12.90 -28.02
N THR A 242 -6.69 -11.67 -28.02
CA THR A 242 -6.91 -10.83 -29.20
C THR A 242 -5.67 -10.02 -29.59
N ALA A 243 -4.46 -10.45 -29.22
CA ALA A 243 -3.28 -9.98 -29.95
C ALA A 243 -3.43 -10.31 -31.44
N SER A 244 -4.04 -11.44 -31.82
CA SER A 244 -4.22 -11.77 -33.24
C SER A 244 -5.27 -10.93 -33.98
N GLU A 245 -6.35 -10.47 -33.35
CA GLU A 245 -7.36 -9.64 -34.03
C GLU A 245 -7.03 -8.15 -34.00
N TYR A 246 -6.36 -7.67 -32.94
CA TYR A 246 -5.78 -6.32 -32.90
C TYR A 246 -4.55 -6.22 -33.83
N PHE A 247 -3.73 -7.28 -33.93
CA PHE A 247 -2.72 -7.40 -35.00
C PHE A 247 -3.39 -7.49 -36.37
N ASN A 248 -4.41 -8.31 -36.59
CA ASN A 248 -5.02 -8.40 -37.92
C ASN A 248 -5.75 -7.11 -38.35
N SER A 249 -6.19 -6.25 -37.43
CA SER A 249 -6.84 -4.97 -37.75
C SER A 249 -5.88 -3.78 -37.86
N HIS A 250 -4.71 -3.81 -37.21
CA HIS A 250 -3.66 -2.77 -37.34
C HIS A 250 -2.46 -3.17 -38.22
N PHE A 251 -2.26 -4.46 -38.54
CA PHE A 251 -1.17 -4.97 -39.38
C PHE A 251 -1.61 -5.55 -40.72
N ASN A 252 -2.92 -5.73 -40.99
CA ASN A 252 -3.35 -5.86 -42.38
C ASN A 252 -3.48 -4.47 -42.96
N ALA A 253 -2.57 -4.17 -43.90
CA ALA A 253 -2.50 -2.92 -44.65
C ALA A 253 -3.89 -2.41 -45.03
N THR A 254 -4.38 -1.41 -44.31
CA THR A 254 -5.41 -0.54 -44.83
C THR A 254 -4.80 0.27 -45.97
N THR A 255 -5.57 0.45 -47.04
CA THR A 255 -5.19 1.13 -48.29
C THR A 255 -4.76 2.61 -48.15
N GLU A 256 -4.54 3.11 -46.92
CA GLU A 256 -4.17 4.48 -46.59
C GLU A 256 -2.86 4.63 -45.79
N ASP A 257 -2.12 3.55 -45.51
CA ASP A 257 -0.85 3.64 -44.77
C ASP A 257 0.29 4.19 -45.65
N LYS A 258 0.87 5.32 -45.25
CA LYS A 258 2.05 5.89 -45.92
C LYS A 258 3.25 4.98 -45.68
N PRO A 259 3.87 4.40 -46.74
CA PRO A 259 5.08 3.61 -46.58
C PRO A 259 6.20 4.50 -46.04
N SER A 260 6.72 4.19 -44.86
CA SER A 260 7.80 4.98 -44.24
C SER A 260 9.15 4.61 -44.84
N GLY A 261 9.40 3.32 -45.13
CA GLY A 261 10.63 2.85 -45.77
C GLY A 261 10.97 1.39 -45.44
N TYR A 262 12.25 1.05 -45.52
CA TYR A 262 12.81 -0.29 -45.30
C TYR A 262 13.94 -0.23 -44.27
N ILE A 263 13.84 -1.05 -43.22
CA ILE A 263 14.96 -1.36 -42.33
C ILE A 263 15.73 -2.52 -42.97
N TYR A 264 17.05 -2.41 -43.05
CA TYR A 264 17.90 -3.45 -43.61
C TYR A 264 19.06 -3.80 -42.68
N VAL A 265 19.43 -5.09 -42.69
CA VAL A 265 20.60 -5.61 -42.00
C VAL A 265 21.52 -6.23 -43.04
N LEU A 266 22.74 -5.70 -43.12
CA LEU A 266 23.74 -6.11 -44.10
C LEU A 266 24.91 -6.79 -43.40
N LYS A 267 25.50 -7.76 -44.09
CA LYS A 267 26.75 -8.38 -43.72
C LYS A 267 27.84 -7.94 -44.68
N SER A 268 29.02 -7.60 -44.16
CA SER A 268 30.18 -7.28 -45.00
C SER A 268 30.74 -8.55 -45.64
N LEU A 269 31.04 -8.49 -46.94
CA LEU A 269 31.81 -9.50 -47.68
C LEU A 269 33.24 -9.01 -47.96
N SER A 270 33.77 -8.12 -47.11
CA SER A 270 35.13 -7.58 -47.29
C SER A 270 36.19 -8.68 -47.19
N GLU A 271 37.19 -8.62 -48.08
CA GLU A 271 38.35 -9.51 -48.06
C GLU A 271 39.44 -9.07 -47.07
N ASN A 272 39.28 -7.90 -46.45
CA ASN A 272 40.26 -7.36 -45.50
C ASN A 272 40.38 -8.27 -44.26
N PRO A 273 41.60 -8.70 -43.88
CA PRO A 273 41.81 -9.65 -42.79
C PRO A 273 41.35 -9.15 -41.42
N GLU A 274 41.32 -7.84 -41.19
CA GLU A 274 40.82 -7.23 -39.95
C GLU A 274 39.29 -7.24 -39.84
N ILE A 275 38.57 -7.27 -40.96
CA ILE A 275 37.10 -7.29 -40.99
C ILE A 275 36.62 -8.75 -41.09
N LYS A 276 37.34 -9.58 -41.84
CA LYS A 276 37.04 -10.99 -42.04
C LYS A 276 37.22 -11.83 -40.77
N SER A 277 38.09 -11.40 -39.85
CA SER A 277 38.30 -12.08 -38.55
C SER A 277 37.20 -11.78 -37.53
N ILE A 278 36.35 -10.77 -37.78
CA ILE A 278 35.27 -10.37 -36.87
C ILE A 278 34.01 -11.15 -37.22
N GLU A 279 33.66 -12.11 -36.37
CA GLU A 279 32.38 -12.81 -36.45
C GLU A 279 31.22 -11.90 -35.99
N ASN A 280 30.03 -12.08 -36.58
CA ASN A 280 28.82 -11.32 -36.26
C ASN A 280 28.88 -9.80 -36.51
N LEU A 281 29.62 -9.38 -37.53
CA LEU A 281 29.65 -7.98 -37.96
C LEU A 281 28.46 -7.66 -38.89
N TYR A 282 27.56 -6.81 -38.42
CA TYR A 282 26.40 -6.37 -39.19
C TYR A 282 26.26 -4.85 -39.24
N LYS A 283 25.78 -4.35 -40.38
CA LYS A 283 25.35 -2.97 -40.56
C LYS A 283 23.83 -2.90 -40.47
N ILE A 284 23.31 -2.03 -39.62
CA ILE A 284 21.86 -1.80 -39.48
C ILE A 284 21.58 -0.40 -39.99
N GLY A 285 20.64 -0.27 -40.93
CA GLY A 285 20.29 1.02 -41.51
C GLY A 285 18.85 1.10 -41.99
N PHE A 286 18.44 2.32 -42.31
CA PHE A 286 17.12 2.63 -42.84
C PHE A 286 17.24 3.25 -44.25
N SER A 287 16.31 2.90 -45.15
CA SER A 287 16.20 3.52 -46.48
C SER A 287 14.75 3.81 -46.82
N THR A 288 14.50 4.94 -47.47
CA THR A 288 13.19 5.25 -48.07
C THR A 288 13.02 4.54 -49.43
N THR A 289 14.12 4.30 -50.16
CA THR A 289 14.14 3.54 -51.42
C THR A 289 14.36 2.05 -51.18
N THR A 290 14.25 1.24 -52.23
CA THR A 290 14.48 -0.21 -52.11
C THR A 290 15.91 -0.49 -51.65
N VAL A 291 16.08 -1.54 -50.83
CA VAL A 291 17.39 -1.92 -50.29
C VAL A 291 18.38 -2.22 -51.41
N ALA A 292 17.92 -2.86 -52.49
CA ALA A 292 18.72 -3.19 -53.67
C ALA A 292 19.32 -1.94 -54.36
N GLU A 293 18.53 -0.87 -54.52
CA GLU A 293 19.01 0.39 -55.09
C GLU A 293 20.00 1.10 -54.17
N ARG A 294 19.78 1.02 -52.84
CA ARG A 294 20.65 1.68 -51.85
C ARG A 294 22.04 1.05 -51.75
N ILE A 295 22.13 -0.28 -51.93
CA ILE A 295 23.39 -1.03 -51.87
C ILE A 295 24.10 -1.19 -53.23
N ALA A 296 23.49 -0.74 -54.33
CA ALA A 296 24.04 -0.91 -55.67
C ALA A 296 25.45 -0.30 -55.85
N ASN A 297 25.79 0.72 -55.06
CA ASN A 297 27.09 1.38 -55.08
C ASN A 297 27.89 1.17 -53.77
N ALA A 298 27.58 0.12 -53.00
CA ALA A 298 28.22 -0.12 -51.70
C ALA A 298 29.75 -0.32 -51.79
N GLU A 299 30.23 -0.92 -52.88
CA GLU A 299 31.66 -1.17 -53.12
C GLU A 299 32.52 0.10 -53.15
N ASN A 300 31.93 1.23 -53.56
CA ASN A 300 32.64 2.50 -53.71
C ASN A 300 32.40 3.46 -52.53
N GLU A 301 31.52 3.11 -51.61
CA GLU A 301 31.13 3.97 -50.49
C GLU A 301 31.91 3.62 -49.20
N PRO A 302 32.61 4.59 -48.57
CA PRO A 302 33.31 4.37 -47.30
C PRO A 302 32.40 3.86 -46.16
N THR A 303 31.11 4.22 -46.22
CA THR A 303 30.07 3.80 -45.26
C THR A 303 29.82 2.28 -45.25
N TYR A 304 30.16 1.59 -46.34
CA TYR A 304 30.07 0.13 -46.46
C TYR A 304 31.44 -0.57 -46.44
N LEU A 305 32.46 0.10 -45.88
CA LEU A 305 33.81 -0.43 -45.76
C LEU A 305 34.48 -0.72 -47.12
N ASN A 306 34.07 -0.01 -48.17
CA ASN A 306 34.56 -0.17 -49.56
C ASN A 306 34.47 -1.63 -50.05
N ALA A 307 33.41 -2.34 -49.66
CA ALA A 307 33.26 -3.76 -49.92
C ALA A 307 31.84 -4.11 -50.37
N LYS A 308 31.71 -5.26 -51.02
CA LYS A 308 30.41 -5.88 -51.30
C LYS A 308 29.70 -6.20 -49.98
N VAL A 309 28.38 -6.06 -49.99
CA VAL A 309 27.51 -6.32 -48.84
C VAL A 309 26.40 -7.28 -49.23
N GLU A 310 26.07 -8.19 -48.32
CA GLU A 310 24.98 -9.15 -48.47
C GLU A 310 23.79 -8.72 -47.62
N VAL A 311 22.57 -8.81 -48.17
CA VAL A 311 21.34 -8.53 -47.42
C VAL A 311 20.97 -9.77 -46.61
N VAL A 312 21.05 -9.66 -45.29
CA VAL A 312 20.68 -10.76 -44.38
C VAL A 312 19.20 -10.71 -44.07
N ALA A 313 18.67 -9.50 -43.86
CA ALA A 313 17.25 -9.30 -43.58
C ALA A 313 16.81 -7.89 -44.02
N SER A 314 15.52 -7.79 -44.37
CA SER A 314 14.88 -6.52 -44.65
C SER A 314 13.44 -6.53 -44.15
N TRP A 315 13.02 -5.43 -43.53
CA TRP A 315 11.67 -5.25 -43.03
C TRP A 315 11.08 -3.99 -43.64
N LYS A 316 9.84 -4.10 -44.13
CA LYS A 316 9.08 -2.96 -44.62
C LYS A 316 8.32 -2.32 -43.44
N THR A 317 8.49 -1.03 -43.24
CA THR A 317 7.85 -0.31 -42.13
C THR A 317 6.84 0.73 -42.62
N PHE A 318 5.80 0.91 -41.82
CA PHE A 318 4.71 1.85 -42.05
C PHE A 318 4.59 2.76 -40.81
N ASN A 319 4.40 4.06 -41.02
CA ASN A 319 4.23 5.06 -39.97
C ASN A 319 5.31 5.11 -38.86
N MET A 320 6.56 4.75 -39.17
CA MET A 320 7.67 4.74 -38.20
C MET A 320 8.47 6.04 -38.18
N ASN A 321 8.88 6.48 -36.99
CA ASN A 321 9.80 7.61 -36.83
C ASN A 321 11.27 7.16 -36.98
N VAL A 322 11.84 7.44 -38.16
CA VAL A 322 13.21 7.04 -38.55
C VAL A 322 14.27 7.55 -37.57
N SER A 323 14.20 8.82 -37.19
CA SER A 323 15.20 9.44 -36.32
C SER A 323 15.21 8.84 -34.92
N LEU A 324 14.02 8.44 -34.41
CA LEU A 324 13.93 7.73 -33.14
C LEU A 324 14.48 6.31 -33.24
N PHE A 325 14.18 5.59 -34.32
CA PHE A 325 14.71 4.25 -34.56
C PHE A 325 16.24 4.22 -34.59
N GLU A 326 16.86 5.10 -35.39
CA GLU A 326 18.32 5.22 -35.47
C GLU A 326 18.91 5.53 -34.10
N SER A 327 18.35 6.53 -33.40
CA SER A 327 18.81 6.90 -32.06
C SER A 327 18.73 5.75 -31.05
N LEU A 328 17.68 4.93 -31.11
CA LEU A 328 17.49 3.77 -30.24
C LEU A 328 18.51 2.67 -30.54
N ILE A 329 18.68 2.28 -31.81
CA ILE A 329 19.69 1.28 -32.22
C ILE A 329 21.09 1.73 -31.81
N HIS A 330 21.42 2.99 -32.09
CA HIS A 330 22.70 3.59 -31.71
C HIS A 330 22.91 3.61 -30.19
N ARG A 331 21.85 3.82 -29.40
CA ARG A 331 21.92 3.81 -27.93
C ARG A 331 22.09 2.39 -27.39
N VAL A 332 21.31 1.45 -27.92
CA VAL A 332 21.28 0.04 -27.48
C VAL A 332 22.63 -0.62 -27.78
N PHE A 333 23.16 -0.45 -28.99
CA PHE A 333 24.39 -1.08 -29.42
C PHE A 333 25.62 -0.18 -29.30
N LYS A 334 25.57 0.86 -28.45
CA LYS A 334 26.66 1.84 -28.30
C LYS A 334 28.00 1.19 -27.95
N ASP A 335 27.98 0.19 -27.07
CA ASP A 335 29.18 -0.43 -26.51
C ASP A 335 29.80 -1.49 -27.43
N VAL A 336 29.06 -1.92 -28.47
CA VAL A 336 29.46 -2.97 -29.43
C VAL A 336 29.64 -2.44 -30.85
N ARG A 337 29.90 -1.14 -30.97
CA ARG A 337 30.22 -0.50 -32.25
C ARG A 337 31.60 -0.91 -32.74
N LEU A 338 31.73 -1.08 -34.05
CA LEU A 338 33.01 -1.29 -34.71
C LEU A 338 33.87 -0.03 -34.60
N GLN A 339 35.03 -0.12 -33.93
CA GLN A 339 35.99 0.99 -33.78
C GLN A 339 37.09 0.99 -34.85
N VAL A 340 36.77 0.61 -36.09
CA VAL A 340 37.75 0.58 -37.19
C VAL A 340 37.68 1.90 -37.96
N LYS A 341 38.84 2.49 -38.25
CA LYS A 341 38.94 3.69 -39.10
C LYS A 341 39.29 3.26 -40.52
N ILE A 342 38.42 3.57 -41.49
CA ILE A 342 38.70 3.36 -42.91
C ILE A 342 38.88 4.73 -43.57
N GLY A 343 40.12 5.05 -43.92
CA GLY A 343 40.50 6.38 -44.39
C GLY A 343 40.30 7.44 -43.30
N SER A 344 39.43 8.43 -43.58
CA SER A 344 39.11 9.54 -42.68
C SER A 344 37.73 9.42 -42.02
N HIS A 345 37.00 8.32 -42.24
CA HIS A 345 35.64 8.14 -41.74
C HIS A 345 35.55 6.98 -40.74
N VAL A 346 34.78 7.19 -39.66
CA VAL A 346 34.48 6.15 -38.67
C VAL A 346 33.04 5.70 -38.92
N PRO A 347 32.81 4.44 -39.30
CA PRO A 347 31.48 4.00 -39.68
C PRO A 347 30.66 3.69 -38.41
N GLU A 348 29.76 4.61 -38.03
CA GLU A 348 29.00 4.53 -36.76
C GLU A 348 27.86 3.49 -36.74
N GLU A 349 27.54 2.93 -37.90
CA GLU A 349 26.38 2.06 -38.14
C GLU A 349 26.75 0.56 -38.23
N TRP A 350 27.98 0.20 -37.86
CA TRP A 350 28.46 -1.18 -37.84
C TRP A 350 28.58 -1.68 -36.41
N PHE A 351 27.98 -2.83 -36.14
CA PHE A 351 27.86 -3.41 -34.81
C PHE A 351 28.31 -4.87 -34.82
N VAL A 352 29.05 -5.28 -33.78
CA VAL A 352 29.50 -6.66 -33.57
C VAL A 352 28.51 -7.34 -32.63
N VAL A 353 27.45 -7.91 -33.19
CA VAL A 353 26.28 -8.41 -32.43
C VAL A 353 25.69 -9.63 -33.14
N PRO A 354 25.30 -10.70 -32.42
CA PRO A 354 24.62 -11.84 -33.04
C PRO A 354 23.33 -11.43 -33.74
N TYR A 355 23.06 -12.04 -34.91
CA TYR A 355 21.84 -11.75 -35.69
C TYR A 355 20.55 -11.92 -34.86
N SER A 356 20.50 -12.91 -33.97
CA SER A 356 19.37 -13.16 -33.08
C SER A 356 19.06 -11.99 -32.13
N ALA A 357 20.08 -11.27 -31.68
CA ALA A 357 19.90 -10.07 -30.86
C ALA A 357 19.42 -8.89 -31.72
N ILE A 358 19.88 -8.76 -32.97
CA ILE A 358 19.41 -7.73 -33.89
C ILE A 358 17.93 -7.92 -34.24
N GLU A 359 17.54 -9.15 -34.59
CA GLU A 359 16.16 -9.51 -34.91
C GLU A 359 15.22 -9.18 -33.74
N LYS A 360 15.58 -9.59 -32.52
CA LYS A 360 14.83 -9.25 -31.31
C LYS A 360 14.75 -7.74 -31.08
N ALA A 361 15.85 -7.01 -31.21
CA ALA A 361 15.84 -5.56 -31.04
C ALA A 361 14.86 -4.87 -32.01
N ILE A 362 14.86 -5.29 -33.27
CA ILE A 362 13.97 -4.74 -34.30
C ILE A 362 12.50 -5.07 -33.97
N GLN A 363 12.20 -6.31 -33.57
CA GLN A 363 10.85 -6.72 -33.15
C GLN A 363 10.37 -5.90 -31.95
N CYS A 364 11.21 -5.73 -30.93
CA CYS A 364 10.87 -4.94 -29.75
C CYS A 364 10.64 -3.45 -30.07
N ILE A 365 11.45 -2.87 -30.96
CA ILE A 365 11.28 -1.47 -31.38
C ILE A 365 10.00 -1.31 -32.21
N MET A 366 9.67 -2.26 -33.08
CA MET A 366 8.39 -2.27 -33.80
C MET A 366 7.18 -2.37 -32.84
N ASN A 367 7.35 -3.08 -31.73
CA ASN A 367 6.34 -3.23 -30.68
C ASN A 367 6.40 -2.11 -29.60
N GLU A 368 7.23 -1.08 -29.78
CA GLU A 368 7.48 0.01 -28.81
C GLU A 368 7.89 -0.45 -27.39
N ILE A 369 8.53 -1.62 -27.29
CA ILE A 369 9.02 -2.18 -26.03
C ILE A 369 10.40 -1.56 -25.71
N PRO A 370 10.62 -0.99 -24.51
CA PRO A 370 11.94 -0.51 -24.13
C PRO A 370 12.93 -1.67 -24.04
N ILE A 371 14.14 -1.49 -24.54
CA ILE A 371 15.16 -2.54 -24.60
C ILE A 371 16.53 -2.03 -24.15
N SER A 372 17.33 -2.92 -23.56
CA SER A 372 18.78 -2.75 -23.36
C SER A 372 19.53 -3.95 -23.92
N TYR A 373 20.80 -3.75 -24.25
CA TYR A 373 21.67 -4.81 -24.74
C TYR A 373 22.69 -5.15 -23.65
N ASP A 374 22.78 -6.43 -23.29
CA ASP A 374 23.83 -6.92 -22.41
C ASP A 374 25.02 -7.43 -23.24
N ALA A 375 26.12 -6.69 -23.21
CA ALA A 375 27.35 -7.03 -23.93
C ALA A 375 28.04 -8.29 -23.39
N ALA A 376 27.80 -8.69 -22.14
CA ALA A 376 28.38 -9.92 -21.59
C ALA A 376 27.65 -11.15 -22.15
N SER A 377 26.31 -11.12 -22.12
CA SER A 377 25.47 -12.25 -22.53
C SER A 377 25.11 -12.25 -24.01
N HIS A 378 25.41 -11.17 -24.75
CA HIS A 378 25.09 -10.98 -26.17
C HIS A 378 23.58 -11.11 -26.49
N ILE A 379 22.72 -10.72 -25.54
CA ILE A 379 21.25 -10.80 -25.68
C ILE A 379 20.60 -9.42 -25.51
N ILE A 380 19.47 -9.25 -26.17
CA ILE A 380 18.56 -8.13 -25.89
C ILE A 380 17.75 -8.47 -24.65
N ILE A 381 17.79 -7.55 -23.70
CA ILE A 381 16.94 -7.55 -22.52
C ILE A 381 15.74 -6.67 -22.85
N GLU A 382 14.60 -7.32 -23.00
CA GLU A 382 13.31 -6.65 -23.08
C GLU A 382 12.99 -6.06 -21.72
N HIS A 383 12.95 -4.74 -21.64
CA HIS A 383 12.23 -4.09 -20.57
C HIS A 383 10.75 -4.12 -20.97
N THR A 384 10.10 -5.27 -20.77
CA THR A 384 8.66 -5.21 -20.56
C THR A 384 8.44 -4.21 -19.42
N VAL A 385 7.32 -3.47 -19.40
CA VAL A 385 6.85 -2.85 -18.16
C VAL A 385 6.44 -4.00 -17.23
N ALA A 386 7.45 -4.69 -16.71
CA ALA A 386 7.43 -5.75 -15.75
C ALA A 386 8.56 -5.42 -14.80
N GLU A 387 8.15 -4.84 -13.67
CA GLU A 387 8.73 -5.08 -12.36
C GLU A 387 10.26 -5.12 -12.31
N THR A 388 10.84 -3.98 -11.92
CA THR A 388 12.16 -3.91 -11.27
C THR A 388 12.42 -5.14 -10.37
N PRO A 389 13.63 -5.73 -10.42
CA PRO A 389 13.97 -6.94 -9.69
C PRO A 389 14.25 -6.58 -8.22
N GLU A 390 13.21 -6.24 -7.48
CA GLU A 390 13.11 -6.23 -6.02
C GLU A 390 11.71 -5.72 -5.66
N ASN A 391 10.70 -6.58 -5.86
CA ASN A 391 9.45 -6.60 -5.12
C ASN A 391 8.66 -7.79 -5.64
N LYS A 392 8.95 -8.98 -5.13
CA LYS A 392 7.93 -10.03 -5.14
C LYS A 392 6.78 -9.49 -4.30
N THR A 393 5.82 -8.80 -4.92
CA THR A 393 4.54 -8.53 -4.28
C THR A 393 3.85 -9.87 -4.13
N ILE A 394 4.15 -10.52 -3.02
CA ILE A 394 3.45 -11.74 -2.62
C ILE A 394 1.99 -11.35 -2.47
N ASP A 395 1.13 -12.20 -3.03
CA ASP A 395 -0.29 -12.10 -2.79
C ASP A 395 -0.54 -12.33 -1.28
N THR A 396 -0.72 -11.23 -0.57
CA THR A 396 -0.97 -11.21 0.87
C THR A 396 -2.47 -11.23 1.17
N THR A 397 -3.32 -11.51 0.18
CA THR A 397 -4.76 -11.62 0.40
C THR A 397 -5.05 -12.70 1.45
N GLY A 398 -5.63 -12.27 2.57
CA GLY A 398 -5.93 -13.14 3.73
C GLY A 398 -4.84 -13.22 4.81
N TRP A 399 -3.65 -12.64 4.62
CA TRP A 399 -2.60 -12.66 5.64
C TRP A 399 -2.88 -11.66 6.75
N LYS A 400 -2.68 -12.09 8.01
CA LYS A 400 -2.65 -11.17 9.15
C LYS A 400 -1.27 -10.53 9.22
N ILE A 401 -1.18 -9.28 8.79
CA ILE A 401 0.08 -8.51 8.78
C ILE A 401 0.16 -7.59 10.01
N LEU A 402 1.27 -7.67 10.73
CA LEU A 402 1.58 -6.80 11.86
C LEU A 402 2.50 -5.64 11.42
N THR A 403 2.02 -4.41 11.52
CA THR A 403 2.83 -3.23 11.15
C THR A 403 3.64 -2.70 12.34
N LEU A 404 4.96 -2.58 12.20
CA LEU A 404 5.87 -2.09 13.25
C LEU A 404 6.87 -1.06 12.72
N ASN A 405 7.19 -0.07 13.55
CA ASN A 405 8.31 0.84 13.28
C ASN A 405 9.58 0.31 13.94
N ILE A 406 10.71 0.45 13.26
CA ILE A 406 12.03 0.02 13.73
C ILE A 406 13.09 1.08 13.39
N LYS A 407 14.22 1.07 14.11
CA LYS A 407 15.37 1.92 13.79
C LYS A 407 16.11 1.37 12.57
N GLU A 408 16.71 2.26 11.78
CA GLU A 408 17.41 1.96 10.53
C GLU A 408 18.49 0.87 10.69
N ASN A 409 19.27 0.91 11.77
CA ASN A 409 20.33 -0.09 12.01
C ASN A 409 19.77 -1.51 12.11
N TYR A 410 18.70 -1.70 12.89
CA TYR A 410 18.07 -3.01 13.02
C TYR A 410 17.30 -3.42 11.76
N PHE A 411 16.79 -2.45 10.99
CA PHE A 411 16.17 -2.72 9.69
C PHE A 411 17.19 -3.33 8.71
N LYS A 412 18.38 -2.74 8.60
CA LYS A 412 19.46 -3.25 7.77
C LYS A 412 19.90 -4.66 8.20
N GLU A 413 19.96 -4.92 9.50
CA GLU A 413 20.27 -6.27 10.03
C GLU A 413 19.19 -7.31 9.70
N ILE A 414 17.91 -6.93 9.72
CA ILE A 414 16.80 -7.83 9.34
C ILE A 414 16.83 -8.12 7.84
N VAL A 415 17.04 -7.08 7.02
CA VAL A 415 17.18 -7.21 5.56
C VAL A 415 18.39 -8.08 5.18
N ALA A 416 19.51 -7.91 5.88
CA ALA A 416 20.70 -8.73 5.70
C ALA A 416 20.56 -10.16 6.27
N GLY A 417 19.46 -10.49 6.96
CA GLY A 417 19.20 -11.79 7.55
C GLY A 417 20.07 -12.12 8.78
N THR A 418 20.80 -11.16 9.32
CA THR A 418 21.62 -11.32 10.53
C THR A 418 20.76 -11.30 11.79
N LYS A 419 19.68 -10.52 11.79
CA LYS A 419 18.71 -10.46 12.89
C LYS A 419 17.47 -11.30 12.58
N LYS A 420 17.28 -12.37 13.36
CA LYS A 420 16.19 -13.36 13.17
C LYS A 420 15.10 -13.30 14.24
N GLU A 421 15.21 -12.41 15.21
CA GLU A 421 14.24 -12.27 16.29
C GLU A 421 13.91 -10.81 16.55
N GLU A 422 12.63 -10.52 16.75
CA GLU A 422 12.12 -9.21 17.09
C GLU A 422 11.36 -9.23 18.41
N TYR A 423 11.72 -8.33 19.32
CA TYR A 423 11.19 -8.28 20.68
C TYR A 423 10.25 -7.10 20.84
N ARG A 424 9.04 -7.32 21.36
CA ARG A 424 8.06 -6.27 21.60
C ARG A 424 7.46 -6.36 23.00
N LEU A 425 7.72 -5.33 23.79
CA LEU A 425 7.14 -5.18 25.12
C LEU A 425 5.63 -4.93 25.03
N LEU A 426 4.83 -5.72 25.73
CA LEU A 426 3.38 -5.56 25.82
C LEU A 426 3.05 -4.43 26.78
N LYS A 427 2.96 -3.21 26.23
CA LYS A 427 2.43 -2.07 26.97
C LYS A 427 0.90 -2.15 27.05
N PRO A 428 0.25 -1.66 28.12
CA PRO A 428 -1.22 -1.65 28.24
C PRO A 428 -1.91 -0.96 27.06
N SER A 429 -1.28 0.07 26.46
CA SER A 429 -1.81 0.77 25.29
C SER A 429 -1.72 -0.02 23.99
N THR A 430 -0.87 -1.04 23.91
CA THR A 430 -0.63 -1.83 22.69
C THR A 430 -0.91 -3.32 22.88
N ILE A 431 -1.40 -3.74 24.05
CA ILE A 431 -1.61 -5.15 24.39
C ILE A 431 -2.61 -5.82 23.45
N ASN A 432 -3.68 -5.12 23.07
CA ASN A 432 -4.71 -5.60 22.14
C ASN A 432 -4.20 -5.70 20.69
N LYS A 433 -3.05 -5.08 20.38
CA LYS A 433 -2.39 -5.24 19.08
C LYS A 433 -1.75 -6.61 18.96
N TYR A 434 -1.21 -7.16 20.04
CA TYR A 434 -0.47 -8.43 20.01
C TYR A 434 -1.28 -9.59 20.60
N THR A 435 -2.32 -9.32 21.38
CA THR A 435 -3.17 -10.34 22.03
C THR A 435 -4.64 -10.10 21.74
N TYR A 436 -5.44 -11.15 21.87
CA TYR A 436 -6.90 -11.09 21.89
C TYR A 436 -7.41 -11.79 23.15
N GLN A 437 -8.64 -11.47 23.55
CA GLN A 437 -9.27 -12.05 24.72
C GLN A 437 -10.41 -12.96 24.25
N ASP A 438 -10.41 -14.19 24.75
CA ASP A 438 -11.44 -15.18 24.47
C ASP A 438 -11.74 -15.94 25.77
N GLU A 439 -13.02 -16.03 26.14
CA GLU A 439 -13.50 -16.68 27.38
C GLU A 439 -12.73 -16.28 28.66
N GLY A 440 -12.36 -15.00 28.80
CA GLY A 440 -11.63 -14.49 29.97
C GLY A 440 -10.13 -14.81 30.00
N LYS A 441 -9.60 -15.55 29.02
CA LYS A 441 -8.16 -15.82 28.85
C LYS A 441 -7.59 -14.97 27.71
N ARG A 442 -6.35 -14.49 27.87
CA ARG A 442 -5.64 -13.71 26.84
C ARG A 442 -4.73 -14.61 26.02
N TRP A 443 -4.93 -14.61 24.72
CA TRP A 443 -4.19 -15.40 23.73
C TRP A 443 -3.36 -14.49 22.83
N LEU A 444 -2.20 -14.99 22.37
CA LEU A 444 -1.37 -14.26 21.42
C LEU A 444 -2.03 -14.28 20.03
N LYS A 445 -2.11 -13.12 19.38
CA LYS A 445 -2.55 -13.03 17.98
C LYS A 445 -1.49 -13.63 17.09
N LYS A 446 -1.89 -14.64 16.32
CA LYS A 446 -1.07 -15.20 15.25
C LYS A 446 -1.06 -14.24 14.06
N TYR A 447 0.15 -13.88 13.65
CA TYR A 447 0.43 -13.04 12.49
C TYR A 447 1.28 -13.85 11.51
N ASP A 448 1.01 -13.69 10.22
CA ASP A 448 1.72 -14.43 9.16
C ASP A 448 2.98 -13.67 8.72
N ALA A 449 2.95 -12.33 8.81
CA ALA A 449 4.10 -11.49 8.47
C ALA A 449 4.12 -10.18 9.27
N ILE A 450 5.31 -9.57 9.38
CA ILE A 450 5.52 -8.23 9.94
C ILE A 450 5.94 -7.29 8.81
N ARG A 451 5.28 -6.14 8.74
CA ARG A 451 5.73 -5.02 7.90
C ARG A 451 6.49 -4.02 8.78
N PHE A 452 7.80 -3.96 8.58
CA PHE A 452 8.68 -3.00 9.23
C PHE A 452 8.71 -1.68 8.46
N PHE A 453 8.79 -0.57 9.18
CA PHE A 453 8.97 0.78 8.64
C PHE A 453 10.10 1.51 9.35
N VAL A 454 10.93 2.23 8.58
CA VAL A 454 11.99 3.09 9.11
C VAL A 454 11.52 4.54 9.16
N GLY A 455 11.36 5.10 10.36
CA GLY A 455 10.96 6.49 10.56
C GLY A 455 9.46 6.78 10.31
N TYR A 456 9.13 8.08 10.23
CA TYR A 456 7.74 8.59 10.19
C TYR A 456 7.43 9.42 8.92
N HIS A 457 8.26 9.37 7.88
CA HIS A 457 8.08 10.15 6.65
C HIS A 457 7.27 9.39 5.58
N LYS A 458 6.79 10.09 4.54
CA LYS A 458 5.93 9.52 3.50
C LYS A 458 6.64 8.52 2.59
N ASP A 459 7.91 8.76 2.27
CA ASP A 459 8.77 7.89 1.45
C ASP A 459 9.69 7.07 2.35
N ARG A 460 9.10 6.34 3.30
CA ARG A 460 9.84 5.57 4.30
C ARG A 460 10.18 4.19 3.79
N GLU A 461 11.41 3.76 4.04
CA GLU A 461 11.83 2.38 3.78
C GLU A 461 10.96 1.40 4.58
N SER A 462 10.57 0.32 3.93
CA SER A 462 9.74 -0.71 4.50
C SER A 462 10.15 -2.10 4.05
N ALA A 463 9.96 -3.09 4.91
CA ALA A 463 10.21 -4.49 4.57
C ALA A 463 9.08 -5.38 5.09
N LEU A 464 8.65 -6.34 4.28
CA LEU A 464 7.72 -7.38 4.69
C LEU A 464 8.52 -8.65 5.01
N VAL A 465 8.35 -9.17 6.22
CA VAL A 465 9.11 -10.31 6.73
C VAL A 465 8.16 -11.35 7.30
N GLU A 466 8.39 -12.61 6.95
CA GLU A 466 7.64 -13.77 7.46
C GLU A 466 7.79 -13.91 8.98
N ILE A 467 6.71 -14.30 9.66
CA ILE A 467 6.79 -14.79 11.05
C ILE A 467 6.72 -16.31 11.03
N THR A 468 7.78 -16.97 11.50
CA THR A 468 7.81 -18.43 11.63
C THR A 468 7.20 -18.90 12.94
N ASP A 469 7.43 -18.15 14.02
CA ASP A 469 6.90 -18.45 15.34
C ASP A 469 6.77 -17.17 16.19
N ALA A 470 5.92 -17.22 17.22
CA ALA A 470 5.74 -16.14 18.16
C ALA A 470 5.52 -16.68 19.58
N VAL A 471 6.44 -16.34 20.49
CA VAL A 471 6.43 -16.83 21.88
C VAL A 471 6.27 -15.65 22.83
N TYR A 472 5.46 -15.83 23.86
CA TYR A 472 5.30 -14.85 24.93
C TYR A 472 6.22 -15.19 26.11
N ASN A 473 7.05 -14.23 26.52
CA ASN A 473 7.85 -14.32 27.73
C ASN A 473 7.11 -13.65 28.89
N PHE A 474 6.63 -14.47 29.83
CA PHE A 474 5.89 -14.03 31.01
C PHE A 474 6.71 -13.18 31.99
N THR A 475 8.02 -13.43 32.08
CA THR A 475 8.92 -12.75 33.03
C THR A 475 9.17 -11.30 32.63
N GLU A 476 9.34 -11.05 31.33
CA GLU A 476 9.67 -9.72 30.80
C GLU A 476 8.46 -9.01 30.18
N GLN A 477 7.31 -9.68 30.10
CA GLN A 477 6.13 -9.21 29.38
C GLN A 477 6.42 -8.83 27.91
N THR A 478 7.30 -9.59 27.27
CA THR A 478 7.73 -9.38 25.89
C THR A 478 7.19 -10.48 24.98
N VAL A 479 6.73 -10.09 23.79
CA VAL A 479 6.49 -11.03 22.68
C VAL A 479 7.75 -11.10 21.86
N ILE A 480 8.20 -12.32 21.58
CA ILE A 480 9.34 -12.62 20.73
C ILE A 480 8.80 -13.19 19.43
N TYR A 481 9.05 -12.50 18.33
CA TYR A 481 8.71 -12.95 16.98
C TYR A 481 9.96 -13.51 16.32
N SER A 482 9.91 -14.77 15.89
CA SER A 482 10.94 -15.38 15.05
C SER A 482 10.68 -14.98 13.60
N LEU A 483 11.66 -14.30 13.00
CA LEU A 483 11.62 -13.75 11.66
C LEU A 483 12.18 -14.79 10.67
N GLY A 484 11.41 -15.04 9.61
CA GLY A 484 11.74 -15.95 8.52
C GLY A 484 12.30 -15.22 7.29
N ARG A 485 11.71 -15.51 6.13
CA ARG A 485 12.14 -14.93 4.86
C ARG A 485 11.68 -13.48 4.73
N VAL A 486 12.56 -12.64 4.15
CA VAL A 486 12.18 -11.28 3.73
C VAL A 486 11.52 -11.38 2.36
N PHE A 487 10.28 -10.91 2.27
CA PHE A 487 9.43 -11.03 1.09
C PHE A 487 9.45 -9.80 0.20
N GLU A 488 9.50 -8.61 0.81
CA GLU A 488 9.38 -7.33 0.14
C GLU A 488 10.32 -6.32 0.80
N ILE A 489 11.00 -5.48 0.03
CA ILE A 489 11.80 -4.35 0.51
C ILE A 489 11.45 -3.17 -0.40
N LYS A 490 11.04 -2.06 0.19
CA LYS A 490 10.50 -0.87 -0.50
C LYS A 490 11.07 0.41 0.05
#